data_AF-A0A4Q3VKF9-F1
#
_entry.id   AF-A0A4Q3VKF9-F1
#
_cell.length_a   1.000
_cell.length_b   1.000
_cell.length_c   1.000
_cell.angle_alpha   90.00
_cell.angle_beta   90.00
_cell.angle_gamma   90.00
#
_symmetry.space_group_name_H-M   'P 1'
#
loop_
_entity.id
_entity.type
_entity.pdbx_description
1 polymer ?
#
loop_
_entity_poly.entity_id
_entity_poly.type
_entity_poly.pdbx_seq_one_letter_code
_entity_poly.pdbx_strand_id
1 'polypeptide(L)'
;MTGMALASSVLPAVTILHPQRSFAGINSDTLKVGLVGCGGRGSGAAAQALKADPNVVLHAVGDIFKDKLDDSLNNLRKIHGDKVKVDEEHKFVGFDAYKKVLESGVDVVILATPPHFRPEHLMA
;
A
#
# COMPACT_ATOMS: atom_id res chain seq x y z
N MET A 1 -6.24 72.54 -6.51
CA MET A 1 -6.43 71.34 -7.35
C MET A 1 -5.63 70.20 -6.76
N THR A 2 -6.30 69.06 -6.54
CA THR A 2 -5.79 67.68 -6.47
C THR A 2 -4.64 67.36 -5.49
N GLY A 3 -4.99 66.93 -4.27
CA GLY A 3 -4.17 66.02 -3.47
C GLY A 3 -4.63 64.58 -3.73
N MET A 4 -3.74 63.73 -4.23
CA MET A 4 -4.01 62.33 -4.56
C MET A 4 -3.53 61.45 -3.41
N ALA A 5 -4.47 60.86 -2.65
CA ALA A 5 -4.17 59.88 -1.61
C ALA A 5 -4.07 58.48 -2.24
N LEU A 6 -2.87 57.90 -2.22
CA LEU A 6 -2.62 56.50 -2.60
C LEU A 6 -3.02 55.60 -1.42
N ALA A 7 -4.16 54.93 -1.53
CA ALA A 7 -4.60 53.92 -0.58
C ALA A 7 -3.97 52.56 -0.96
N SER A 8 -2.91 52.17 -0.26
CA SER A 8 -2.24 50.88 -0.42
C SER A 8 -3.01 49.80 0.35
N SER A 9 -3.87 49.04 -0.32
CA SER A 9 -4.51 47.85 0.26
C SER A 9 -3.60 46.63 0.10
N VAL A 10 -2.79 46.34 1.12
CA VAL A 10 -2.09 45.05 1.24
C VAL A 10 -3.09 43.97 1.67
N LEU A 11 -3.44 43.08 0.75
CA LEU A 11 -4.16 41.84 1.06
C LEU A 11 -3.17 40.88 1.74
N PRO A 12 -3.38 40.44 2.99
CA PRO A 12 -2.57 39.37 3.55
C PRO A 12 -2.89 38.08 2.81
N ALA A 13 -1.93 37.57 2.04
CA ALA A 13 -2.01 36.23 1.47
C ALA A 13 -2.01 35.22 2.63
N VAL A 14 -3.18 34.71 2.97
CA VAL A 14 -3.33 33.59 3.92
C VAL A 14 -2.80 32.34 3.21
N THR A 15 -1.53 32.00 3.46
CA THR A 15 -0.98 30.72 3.06
C THR A 15 -1.68 29.64 3.89
N ILE A 16 -2.66 28.97 3.30
CA ILE A 16 -3.26 27.77 3.89
C ILE A 16 -2.17 26.70 3.89
N LEU A 17 -1.50 26.56 5.04
CA LEU A 17 -0.57 25.47 5.30
C LEU A 17 -1.40 24.17 5.32
N HIS A 18 -1.57 23.55 4.16
CA HIS A 18 -2.06 22.18 4.09
C HIS A 18 -0.96 21.31 4.70
N PRO A 19 -1.18 20.63 5.83
CA PRO A 19 -0.22 19.64 6.29
C PRO A 19 -0.21 18.52 5.25
N GLN A 20 0.74 18.57 4.31
CA GLN A 20 1.16 17.38 3.60
C GLN A 20 1.66 16.43 4.68
N ARG A 21 0.84 15.42 5.03
CA ARG A 21 1.30 14.31 5.86
C ARG A 21 2.35 13.56 5.04
N SER A 22 3.59 13.98 5.18
CA SER A 22 4.74 13.32 4.58
C SER A 22 4.81 11.91 5.15
N PHE A 23 4.58 10.90 4.30
CA PHE A 23 4.80 9.51 4.67
C PHE A 23 6.30 9.26 4.70
N ALA A 24 6.89 9.42 5.88
CA ALA A 24 8.32 9.23 6.10
C ALA A 24 8.65 7.73 6.10
N GLY A 25 8.80 7.13 4.91
CA GLY A 25 9.36 5.79 4.72
C GLY A 25 8.66 4.67 5.52
N ILE A 26 9.29 3.50 5.55
CA ILE A 26 8.96 2.44 6.50
C ILE A 26 9.74 2.75 7.78
N ASN A 27 9.06 2.84 8.91
CA ASN A 27 9.66 2.99 10.24
C ASN A 27 9.32 1.77 11.12
N SER A 28 9.77 1.77 12.38
CA SER A 28 9.54 0.65 13.32
C SER A 28 8.06 0.37 13.58
N ASP A 29 7.20 1.36 13.41
CA ASP A 29 5.78 1.29 13.72
C ASP A 29 4.95 1.00 12.44
N THR A 30 5.59 0.96 11.26
CA THR A 30 4.92 0.69 9.99
C THR A 30 4.59 -0.80 9.87
N LEU A 31 3.30 -1.12 9.74
CA LEU A 31 2.85 -2.50 9.57
C LEU A 31 3.06 -2.96 8.11
N LYS A 32 3.88 -3.99 7.91
CA LYS A 32 4.14 -4.62 6.60
C LYS A 32 3.16 -5.75 6.34
N VAL A 33 2.32 -5.56 5.33
CA VAL A 33 1.30 -6.54 4.91
C VAL A 33 1.83 -7.40 3.78
N GLY A 34 1.72 -8.72 3.94
CA GLY A 34 1.85 -9.72 2.87
C GLY A 34 0.51 -10.11 2.29
N LEU A 35 0.44 -10.37 0.99
CA LEU A 35 -0.76 -10.89 0.32
C LEU A 35 -0.46 -12.23 -0.36
N VAL A 36 -1.22 -13.27 0.00
CA VAL A 36 -1.18 -14.58 -0.67
C VAL A 36 -2.54 -14.82 -1.35
N GLY A 37 -2.53 -14.91 -2.68
CA GLY A 37 -3.72 -14.98 -3.52
C GLY A 37 -4.15 -13.60 -4.02
N CYS A 38 -3.72 -13.24 -5.22
CA CYS A 38 -3.93 -11.98 -5.92
C CYS A 38 -5.21 -11.94 -6.77
N GLY A 39 -6.22 -12.76 -6.43
CA GLY A 39 -7.54 -12.68 -7.04
C GLY A 39 -8.38 -11.51 -6.50
N GLY A 40 -9.60 -11.33 -7.03
CA GLY A 40 -10.45 -10.17 -6.70
C GLY A 40 -10.85 -10.02 -5.21
N ARG A 41 -10.74 -11.08 -4.40
CA ARG A 41 -10.88 -10.97 -2.93
C ARG A 41 -9.59 -10.58 -2.24
N GLY A 42 -8.46 -11.15 -2.62
CA GLY A 42 -7.16 -10.76 -2.09
C GLY A 42 -6.82 -9.31 -2.38
N SER A 43 -6.98 -8.85 -3.63
CA SER A 43 -6.77 -7.44 -3.99
C SER A 43 -7.71 -6.50 -3.23
N GLY A 44 -8.97 -6.90 -3.05
CA GLY A 44 -9.94 -6.13 -2.27
C GLY A 44 -9.57 -6.02 -0.79
N ALA A 45 -9.16 -7.13 -0.18
CA ALA A 45 -8.71 -7.17 1.21
C ALA A 45 -7.42 -6.34 1.41
N ALA A 46 -6.45 -6.45 0.49
CA ALA A 46 -5.25 -5.63 0.52
C ALA A 46 -5.59 -4.13 0.41
N ALA A 47 -6.49 -3.75 -0.50
CA ALA A 47 -6.95 -2.35 -0.61
C ALA A 47 -7.63 -1.86 0.69
N GLN A 48 -8.44 -2.71 1.33
CA GLN A 48 -9.06 -2.39 2.62
C GLN A 48 -8.02 -2.23 3.73
N ALA A 49 -7.03 -3.11 3.81
CA ALA A 49 -5.93 -3.01 4.78
C ALA A 49 -5.14 -1.70 4.58
N LEU A 50 -4.78 -1.39 3.33
CA LEU A 50 -4.09 -0.14 2.98
C LEU A 50 -4.95 1.11 3.21
N LYS A 51 -6.27 1.00 3.29
CA LYS A 51 -7.15 2.12 3.62
C LYS A 51 -7.33 2.29 5.13
N ALA A 52 -7.26 1.20 5.90
CA ALA A 52 -7.65 1.17 7.31
C ALA A 52 -6.76 2.03 8.20
N ASP A 53 -5.45 2.06 7.93
CA ASP A 53 -4.49 2.83 8.72
C ASP A 53 -3.56 3.60 7.79
N PRO A 54 -3.12 4.83 8.10
CA PRO A 54 -2.10 5.51 7.32
C PRO A 54 -0.77 4.73 7.27
N ASN A 55 -0.26 4.24 8.40
CA ASN A 55 1.08 3.64 8.61
C ASN A 55 1.14 2.13 8.33
N VAL A 56 0.61 1.75 7.17
CA VAL A 56 0.62 0.37 6.68
C VAL A 56 1.08 0.36 5.23
N VAL A 57 1.88 -0.64 4.86
CA VAL A 57 2.35 -0.81 3.48
C VAL A 57 2.12 -2.23 3.01
N LEU A 58 1.91 -2.39 1.71
CA LEU A 58 1.97 -3.70 1.08
C LEU A 58 3.44 -3.97 0.78
N HIS A 59 3.98 -5.02 1.39
CA HIS A 59 5.39 -5.34 1.38
C HIS A 59 5.72 -6.49 0.42
N ALA A 60 4.89 -7.54 0.42
CA ALA A 60 5.10 -8.70 -0.45
C ALA A 60 3.78 -9.27 -0.99
N VAL A 61 3.86 -9.87 -2.18
CA VAL A 61 2.71 -10.50 -2.83
C VAL A 61 3.09 -11.87 -3.41
N GLY A 62 2.17 -12.81 -3.31
CA GLY A 62 2.35 -14.18 -3.79
C GLY A 62 1.10 -14.71 -4.49
N ASP A 63 1.27 -15.31 -5.67
CA ASP A 63 0.22 -16.04 -6.38
C ASP A 63 0.83 -17.15 -7.24
N ILE A 64 0.05 -18.15 -7.65
CA ILE A 64 0.51 -19.16 -8.62
C ILE A 64 0.40 -18.64 -10.06
N PHE A 65 -0.46 -17.64 -10.30
CA PHE A 65 -0.75 -17.04 -11.60
C PHE A 65 -0.12 -15.65 -11.70
N LYS A 66 0.89 -15.51 -12.58
CA LYS A 66 1.61 -14.24 -12.78
C LYS A 66 0.71 -13.10 -13.25
N ASP A 67 -0.24 -13.38 -14.15
CA ASP A 67 -1.20 -12.39 -14.64
C ASP A 67 -2.04 -11.80 -13.49
N LYS A 68 -2.52 -12.64 -12.57
CA LYS A 68 -3.30 -12.21 -11.40
C LYS A 68 -2.47 -11.35 -10.46
N LEU A 69 -1.22 -11.73 -10.22
CA LEU A 69 -0.28 -10.95 -9.42
C LEU A 69 -0.06 -9.56 -10.02
N ASP A 70 0.30 -9.50 -11.30
CA ASP A 70 0.59 -8.24 -11.99
C ASP A 70 -0.64 -7.33 -12.05
N ASP A 71 -1.80 -7.86 -12.40
CA ASP A 71 -3.07 -7.11 -12.45
C ASP A 71 -3.45 -6.54 -11.09
N SER A 72 -3.37 -7.36 -10.03
CA SER A 72 -3.64 -6.95 -8.66
C SER A 72 -2.71 -5.81 -8.24
N LEU A 73 -1.39 -5.98 -8.47
CA LEU A 73 -0.40 -5.01 -8.04
C LEU A 73 -0.53 -3.69 -8.81
N ASN A 74 -0.79 -3.75 -10.12
CA ASN A 74 -1.04 -2.57 -10.94
C ASN A 74 -2.26 -1.78 -10.45
N ASN A 75 -3.35 -2.47 -10.09
CA ASN A 75 -4.55 -1.83 -9.56
C ASN A 75 -4.32 -1.24 -8.17
N LEU A 76 -3.63 -1.96 -7.28
CA LEU A 76 -3.30 -1.46 -5.94
C LEU A 76 -2.39 -0.23 -6.00
N ARG A 77 -1.39 -0.23 -6.90
CA ARG A 77 -0.51 0.94 -7.12
C ARG A 77 -1.30 2.16 -7.61
N LYS A 78 -2.27 1.98 -8.51
CA LYS A 78 -3.15 3.08 -8.96
C LYS A 78 -3.97 3.69 -7.83
N ILE A 79 -4.42 2.89 -6.87
CA ILE A 79 -5.32 3.33 -5.79
C ILE A 79 -4.54 3.88 -4.59
N HIS A 80 -3.45 3.21 -4.20
CA HIS A 80 -2.74 3.47 -2.94
C HIS A 80 -1.31 4.01 -3.11
N GLY A 81 -0.82 4.12 -4.34
CA GLY A 81 0.44 4.77 -4.69
C GLY A 81 1.60 4.31 -3.81
N ASP A 82 2.15 5.25 -3.05
CA ASP A 82 3.35 5.07 -2.22
C ASP A 82 3.21 4.02 -1.12
N LYS A 83 1.99 3.60 -0.76
CA LYS A 83 1.78 2.54 0.23
C LYS A 83 2.01 1.15 -0.33
N VAL A 84 2.18 1.00 -1.65
CA VAL A 84 2.51 -0.26 -2.29
C VAL A 84 4.03 -0.34 -2.47
N LYS A 85 4.72 -0.84 -1.44
CA LYS A 85 6.18 -0.97 -1.37
C LYS A 85 6.62 -2.39 -1.73
N VAL A 86 6.16 -2.88 -2.88
CA VAL A 86 6.50 -4.20 -3.41
C VAL A 86 7.48 -4.02 -4.57
N ASP A 87 8.75 -4.34 -4.34
CA ASP A 87 9.78 -4.40 -5.39
C ASP A 87 9.67 -5.73 -6.18
N GLU A 88 10.56 -5.96 -7.15
CA GLU A 88 10.53 -7.20 -7.95
C GLU A 88 10.91 -8.45 -7.15
N GLU A 89 11.74 -8.31 -6.12
CA GLU A 89 12.21 -9.43 -5.27
C GLU A 89 11.09 -9.89 -4.32
N HIS A 90 10.14 -9.02 -3.99
CA HIS A 90 8.97 -9.31 -3.15
C HIS A 90 7.73 -9.74 -3.95
N LYS A 91 7.90 -10.11 -5.23
CA LYS A 91 6.86 -10.72 -6.07
C LYS A 91 7.14 -12.20 -6.26
N PHE A 92 6.31 -13.03 -5.67
CA PHE A 92 6.51 -14.47 -5.69
C PHE A 92 5.46 -15.15 -6.55
N VAL A 93 5.93 -15.87 -7.59
CA VAL A 93 5.06 -16.67 -8.46
C VAL A 93 5.37 -18.15 -8.27
N GLY A 94 4.34 -18.95 -8.00
CA GLY A 94 4.45 -20.41 -7.91
C GLY A 94 3.80 -20.99 -6.65
N PHE A 95 3.79 -22.32 -6.55
CA PHE A 95 3.15 -23.03 -5.42
C PHE A 95 3.83 -22.75 -4.08
N ASP A 96 5.10 -22.35 -4.09
CA ASP A 96 5.86 -21.99 -2.89
C ASP A 96 5.78 -20.49 -2.55
N ALA A 97 5.01 -19.71 -3.31
CA ALA A 97 4.92 -18.26 -3.13
C ALA A 97 4.45 -17.86 -1.72
N TYR A 98 3.57 -18.63 -1.09
CA TYR A 98 3.12 -18.35 0.27
C TYR A 98 4.26 -18.39 1.29
N LYS A 99 5.19 -19.34 1.16
CA LYS A 99 6.36 -19.45 2.04
C LYS A 99 7.26 -18.25 1.88
N LYS A 100 7.54 -17.88 0.61
CA LYS A 100 8.36 -16.71 0.29
C LYS A 100 7.75 -15.40 0.80
N VAL A 101 6.42 -15.25 0.72
CA VAL A 101 5.73 -14.10 1.33
C VAL A 101 5.95 -14.06 2.84
N LEU A 102 5.84 -15.19 3.54
CA LEU A 102 6.04 -15.24 4.99
C LEU A 102 7.50 -14.96 5.38
N GLU A 103 8.46 -15.51 4.63
CA GLU A 103 9.90 -15.30 4.83
C GLU A 103 10.38 -13.89 4.47
N SER A 104 9.57 -13.12 3.73
CA SER A 104 9.94 -11.78 3.26
C SER A 104 9.90 -10.68 4.34
N GLY A 105 9.66 -11.05 5.60
CA GLY A 105 9.64 -10.11 6.72
C GLY A 105 8.36 -9.29 6.83
N VAL A 106 7.22 -9.89 6.48
CA VAL A 106 5.88 -9.31 6.72
C VAL A 106 5.50 -9.43 8.19
N ASP A 107 4.73 -8.47 8.71
CA ASP A 107 4.23 -8.50 10.09
C ASP A 107 2.83 -9.12 10.15
N VAL A 108 2.05 -8.98 9.07
CA VAL A 108 0.72 -9.56 8.92
C VAL A 108 0.55 -10.12 7.51
N VAL A 109 -0.19 -11.22 7.38
CA VAL A 109 -0.46 -11.86 6.09
C VAL A 109 -1.96 -11.99 5.81
N ILE A 110 -2.36 -11.62 4.60
CA ILE A 110 -3.70 -11.85 4.06
C ILE A 110 -3.64 -13.15 3.25
N LEU A 111 -4.35 -14.17 3.73
CA LEU A 111 -4.51 -15.44 3.04
C LEU A 111 -5.86 -15.45 2.31
N ALA A 112 -5.83 -15.27 0.99
CA ALA A 112 -7.01 -15.16 0.14
C ALA A 112 -7.07 -16.21 -0.99
N THR A 113 -6.30 -17.28 -0.86
CA THR A 113 -6.43 -18.50 -1.70
C THR A 113 -7.63 -19.34 -1.27
N PRO A 114 -8.06 -20.33 -2.09
CA PRO A 114 -9.07 -21.29 -1.68
C PRO A 114 -8.71 -21.96 -0.33
N PRO A 115 -9.71 -22.19 0.55
CA PRO A 115 -9.45 -22.59 1.95
C PRO A 115 -8.73 -23.94 2.10
N HIS A 116 -8.76 -24.78 1.06
CA HIS A 116 -8.07 -26.07 1.04
C HIS A 116 -6.56 -25.96 1.35
N PHE A 117 -5.90 -24.86 0.96
CA PHE A 117 -4.47 -24.65 1.17
C PHE A 117 -4.15 -24.04 2.55
N ARG A 118 -5.17 -23.64 3.32
CA ARG A 118 -4.97 -22.93 4.59
C ARG A 118 -4.19 -23.73 5.65
N PRO A 119 -4.36 -25.06 5.80
CA PRO A 119 -3.56 -25.84 6.74
C PRO A 119 -2.06 -25.67 6.49
N GLU A 120 -1.61 -25.79 5.24
CA GLU A 120 -0.20 -25.62 4.90
C GLU A 120 0.28 -24.18 5.12
N HIS A 121 -0.53 -23.18 4.77
CA HIS A 121 -0.17 -21.77 4.96
C HIS A 121 0.03 -21.39 6.42
N LEU A 122 -0.66 -22.04 7.36
CA LEU A 122 -0.55 -21.76 8.80
C LEU A 122 0.59 -22.52 9.48
N MET A 123 1.17 -23.52 8.81
CA MET A 123 2.31 -24.30 9.30
C MET A 123 3.67 -23.72 8.88
N ALA A 124 3.70 -22.91 7.82
CA ALA A 124 4.88 -22.23 7.33
C ALA A 124 5.27 -21.06 8.25
#